data_AF-A0A9P6BTB9-F1
#
_entry.id   AF-A0A9P6BTB9-F1
#
_cell.length_a   1.000
_cell.length_b   1.000
_cell.length_c   1.000
_cell.angle_alpha   90.00
_cell.angle_beta   90.00
_cell.angle_gamma   90.00
#
_symmetry.space_group_name_H-M   'P 1'
#
loop_
_entity.id
_entity.type
_entity.pdbx_description
1 polymer ?
#
loop_
_entity_poly.entity_id
_entity_poly.type
_entity_poly.pdbx_seq_one_letter_code
_entity_poly.pdbx_strand_id
1 'polypeptide(L)'
;MPADQPTHQRQGGLPSPSTPPQYTTAFTSETPTAPAPTNTPFPTNSDSMSISTVTANLDTPSEMIKAQTPSNHNCTNEIRSKEKEKSSFEQPQTFLSRHPWLMGWNTEDWWPCWIGIFLFGMVAIAVNKGLAPAGFALWSSNPFDSLHGTPNFGLLVLFPLQGLLVWLAMWSTKAKAWSEFWKGYLVVYILSFLSKWLAAQKSIKGASLGDSIWAILFGAILRNVMAGSPQADGRPKPLPPWLKVAQQTELYIATSLVLLCIDFNILKPLAPRAIFVSWIDTPTLFVVVAILGVSWLKIDLQTSMIMSGATFICGSSAAIAIASSLSAGDKAELPIAIISVFTIPSIIALPYIAKALSLSAKVSGAWFGGCVDSTGAVIAAATIYDDASAVQTAAVVKMVQNVLIGPISVGVAAVWTKREERRRQALHSSLEDDALRLKEDFKPVSYGALLWGRFPKFVLGFIITAILFNTAVPSGDRPSVNSFSFMVGEWYSTMSFVSIGLGLQFQELRRQANLLLRLTALYALAQMVDILSTIGLAYVAFELF
;
A
#
# COMPACT_ATOMS: atom_id res chain seq x y z
N MET A 1 -23.24 16.42 69.74
CA MET A 1 -24.46 17.25 69.68
C MET A 1 -24.77 17.54 68.22
N PRO A 2 -26.04 17.43 67.83
CA PRO A 2 -26.45 16.86 66.54
C PRO A 2 -27.39 17.78 65.73
N ALA A 3 -27.96 17.22 64.64
CA ALA A 3 -29.24 17.60 64.01
C ALA A 3 -29.21 18.86 63.12
N ASP A 4 -29.85 18.97 61.95
CA ASP A 4 -31.08 18.35 61.46
C ASP A 4 -31.14 18.27 59.91
N GLN A 5 -31.89 17.28 59.42
CA GLN A 5 -32.41 17.12 58.05
C GLN A 5 -33.71 17.98 57.85
N PRO A 6 -34.69 17.65 56.97
CA PRO A 6 -34.75 17.70 55.50
C PRO A 6 -36.00 18.48 55.00
N THR A 7 -36.21 18.59 53.67
CA THR A 7 -37.59 18.71 53.10
C THR A 7 -37.68 18.36 51.60
N HIS A 8 -38.07 17.11 51.34
CA HIS A 8 -39.25 16.68 50.56
C HIS A 8 -39.65 17.29 49.19
N GLN A 9 -39.61 16.39 48.20
CA GLN A 9 -40.67 16.00 47.23
C GLN A 9 -41.47 17.07 46.46
N ARG A 10 -41.46 16.94 45.13
CA ARG A 10 -42.64 16.45 44.38
C ARG A 10 -42.27 15.83 43.02
N GLN A 11 -42.77 14.62 42.82
CA GLN A 11 -42.92 13.94 41.53
C GLN A 11 -44.00 14.62 40.69
N GLY A 12 -43.88 14.51 39.37
CA GLY A 12 -45.00 14.75 38.46
C GLY A 12 -44.62 14.66 36.97
N GLY A 13 -45.01 13.56 36.32
CA GLY A 13 -45.41 13.58 34.91
C GLY A 13 -44.47 12.93 33.88
N LEU A 14 -44.78 11.69 33.51
CA LEU A 14 -44.49 11.17 32.16
C LEU A 14 -45.17 12.05 31.09
N PRO A 15 -44.63 12.03 29.86
CA PRO A 15 -45.48 11.64 28.74
C PRO A 15 -44.88 10.52 27.89
N SER A 16 -45.76 9.62 27.46
CA SER A 16 -45.57 8.53 26.52
C SER A 16 -45.45 9.03 25.07
N PRO A 17 -45.12 8.17 24.08
CA PRO A 17 -44.40 8.53 22.87
C PRO A 17 -45.31 9.07 21.77
N SER A 18 -44.87 10.14 21.10
CA SER A 18 -45.47 10.59 19.83
C SER A 18 -44.86 9.80 18.66
N THR A 19 -45.77 9.16 17.92
CA THR A 19 -45.65 8.44 16.65
C THR A 19 -44.88 9.20 15.55
N PRO A 20 -44.28 8.47 14.58
CA PRO A 20 -43.53 9.06 13.47
C PRO A 20 -44.46 9.62 12.38
N PRO A 21 -44.00 10.59 11.57
CA PRO A 21 -44.81 11.11 10.47
C PRO A 21 -44.97 10.05 9.36
N GLN A 22 -46.24 9.72 9.12
CA GLN A 22 -46.72 9.05 7.92
C GLN A 22 -46.52 9.97 6.71
N TYR A 23 -45.88 9.47 5.65
CA TYR A 23 -46.07 10.03 4.30
C TYR A 23 -46.90 9.04 3.48
N THR A 24 -48.14 9.46 3.27
CA THR A 24 -49.15 8.78 2.47
C THR A 24 -48.80 8.87 0.99
N THR A 25 -48.91 7.71 0.35
CA THR A 25 -48.99 7.44 -1.09
C THR A 25 -50.05 8.29 -1.81
N ALA A 26 -49.66 8.94 -2.91
CA ALA A 26 -50.60 9.30 -3.97
C ALA A 26 -50.22 8.50 -5.23
N PHE A 27 -51.03 7.50 -5.53
CA PHE A 27 -51.10 6.81 -6.81
C PHE A 27 -51.71 7.76 -7.84
N THR A 28 -51.03 7.99 -8.95
CA THR A 28 -51.68 8.30 -10.23
C THR A 28 -51.14 7.35 -11.28
N SER A 29 -52.05 6.51 -11.75
CA SER A 29 -51.95 5.62 -12.90
C SER A 29 -51.56 6.37 -14.17
N GLU A 30 -50.59 5.88 -14.92
CA GLU A 30 -50.59 5.87 -16.40
C GLU A 30 -49.37 5.10 -16.95
N THR A 31 -49.64 3.92 -17.52
CA THR A 31 -48.91 3.27 -18.63
C THR A 31 -50.00 2.87 -19.63
N PRO A 32 -49.75 2.69 -20.95
CA PRO A 32 -48.48 2.32 -21.57
C PRO A 32 -48.15 3.05 -22.89
N THR A 33 -46.91 2.95 -23.38
CA THR A 33 -46.58 2.48 -24.75
C THR A 33 -45.07 2.56 -25.02
N ALA A 34 -44.54 1.48 -25.59
CA ALA A 34 -43.17 1.35 -26.09
C ALA A 34 -43.06 1.85 -27.54
N PRO A 35 -41.90 2.37 -27.98
CA PRO A 35 -41.55 2.38 -29.39
C PRO A 35 -40.57 1.25 -29.73
N ALA A 36 -40.94 0.49 -30.76
CA ALA A 36 -40.18 -0.53 -31.45
C ALA A 36 -38.97 0.04 -32.23
N PRO A 37 -38.02 -0.79 -32.70
CA PRO A 37 -36.71 -0.36 -33.17
C PRO A 37 -36.76 0.16 -34.61
N THR A 38 -36.11 1.29 -34.86
CA THR A 38 -35.90 1.82 -36.20
C THR A 38 -34.74 1.12 -36.90
N ASN A 39 -35.09 0.35 -37.93
CA ASN A 39 -34.23 -0.14 -38.99
C ASN A 39 -33.62 1.02 -39.78
N THR A 40 -32.31 1.02 -39.99
CA THR A 40 -31.67 1.67 -41.13
C THR A 40 -30.58 0.76 -41.72
N PRO A 41 -30.35 0.83 -43.04
CA PRO A 41 -29.88 -0.31 -43.82
C PRO A 41 -28.37 -0.31 -44.06
N PHE A 42 -27.82 -1.51 -44.15
CA PHE A 42 -26.51 -1.81 -44.73
C PHE A 42 -26.46 -1.37 -46.21
N PRO A 43 -25.37 -0.74 -46.69
CA PRO A 43 -25.09 -0.69 -48.11
C PRO A 43 -24.36 -1.97 -48.54
N THR A 44 -25.04 -2.74 -49.39
CA THR A 44 -24.45 -3.73 -50.28
C THR A 44 -23.58 -3.02 -51.32
N ASN A 45 -22.31 -3.42 -51.46
CA ASN A 45 -21.61 -3.33 -52.73
C ASN A 45 -20.90 -4.66 -52.98
N SER A 46 -21.41 -5.36 -53.97
CA SER A 46 -20.77 -6.42 -54.72
C SER A 46 -19.57 -5.85 -55.46
N ASP A 47 -18.39 -6.44 -55.28
CA ASP A 47 -17.41 -6.54 -56.36
C ASP A 47 -16.60 -7.83 -56.20
N SER A 48 -16.57 -8.57 -57.29
CA SER A 48 -16.00 -9.89 -57.52
C SER A 48 -14.50 -9.86 -57.78
N MET A 49 -13.82 -10.96 -57.43
CA MET A 49 -12.57 -11.49 -58.01
C MET A 49 -11.32 -10.57 -57.98
N SER A 50 -10.20 -10.95 -57.38
CA SER A 50 -9.40 -12.10 -57.80
C SER A 50 -8.17 -12.24 -56.90
N ILE A 51 -7.81 -13.49 -56.64
CA ILE A 51 -6.56 -13.93 -56.02
C ILE A 51 -5.50 -13.95 -57.14
N SER A 52 -4.39 -13.22 -56.96
CA SER A 52 -3.21 -13.35 -57.80
C SER A 52 -1.99 -13.72 -56.95
N THR A 53 -1.79 -15.03 -56.87
CA THR A 53 -0.54 -15.71 -56.56
C THR A 53 0.53 -15.26 -57.57
N VAL A 54 1.65 -14.71 -57.09
CA VAL A 54 2.86 -14.53 -57.91
C VAL A 54 3.92 -15.49 -57.40
N THR A 55 4.01 -16.63 -58.07
CA THR A 55 5.20 -17.49 -58.12
C THR A 55 5.88 -17.25 -59.46
N ALA A 56 7.13 -16.80 -59.45
CA ALA A 56 8.04 -17.03 -60.57
C ALA A 56 9.48 -17.13 -60.03
N ASN A 57 10.11 -18.19 -60.49
CA ASN A 57 11.39 -18.76 -60.08
C ASN A 57 12.51 -18.26 -61.02
N LEU A 58 13.75 -18.46 -60.55
CA LEU A 58 14.97 -18.80 -61.31
C LEU A 58 15.91 -17.69 -61.85
N ASP A 59 17.19 -17.94 -61.52
CA ASP A 59 18.43 -17.73 -62.28
C ASP A 59 19.31 -16.47 -62.08
N THR A 60 20.44 -16.70 -61.39
CA THR A 60 21.73 -16.01 -61.55
C THR A 60 22.47 -16.53 -62.79
N PRO A 61 23.31 -15.74 -63.49
CA PRO A 61 24.76 -15.78 -63.19
C PRO A 61 25.57 -14.47 -63.43
N SER A 62 26.56 -14.28 -62.55
CA SER A 62 27.97 -13.82 -62.69
C SER A 62 28.48 -12.89 -63.83
N GLU A 63 29.39 -11.97 -63.40
CA GLU A 63 30.43 -11.19 -64.15
C GLU A 63 29.94 -9.99 -64.99
N MET A 64 30.49 -8.76 -64.99
CA MET A 64 31.82 -8.17 -64.74
C MET A 64 31.61 -6.74 -64.13
N ILE A 65 32.53 -6.09 -63.39
CA ILE A 65 33.64 -5.26 -63.93
C ILE A 65 34.57 -4.86 -62.76
N LYS A 66 35.88 -5.08 -62.94
CA LYS A 66 36.98 -4.51 -62.14
C LYS A 66 37.16 -3.02 -62.45
N ALA A 67 37.36 -2.17 -61.44
CA ALA A 67 38.37 -1.08 -61.47
C ALA A 67 38.53 -0.37 -60.12
N GLN A 68 39.79 -0.26 -59.68
CA GLN A 68 40.40 0.82 -58.88
C GLN A 68 40.10 0.94 -57.37
N THR A 69 40.98 0.32 -56.57
CA THR A 69 41.42 0.83 -55.27
C THR A 69 42.28 2.09 -55.41
N PRO A 70 42.09 3.08 -54.52
CA PRO A 70 43.20 3.76 -53.88
C PRO A 70 43.22 3.49 -52.36
N SER A 71 44.44 3.50 -51.84
CA SER A 71 44.87 3.21 -50.47
C SER A 71 44.17 4.04 -49.39
N ASN A 72 43.46 3.38 -48.47
CA ASN A 72 43.04 3.95 -47.18
C ASN A 72 43.92 3.41 -46.05
N HIS A 73 45.18 3.87 -45.98
CA HIS A 73 46.05 3.67 -44.80
C HIS A 73 45.99 4.82 -43.78
N ASN A 74 45.14 5.83 -44.01
CA ASN A 74 44.96 6.95 -43.08
C ASN A 74 43.68 6.89 -42.23
N CYS A 75 42.72 6.00 -42.53
CA CYS A 75 41.43 5.98 -41.82
C CYS A 75 41.45 5.11 -40.53
N THR A 76 42.38 4.16 -40.42
CA THR A 76 42.51 3.29 -39.23
C THR A 76 43.31 3.93 -38.09
N ASN A 77 44.19 4.90 -38.38
CA ASN A 77 44.98 5.58 -37.34
C ASN A 77 44.20 6.72 -36.66
N GLU A 78 43.28 7.39 -37.35
CA GLU A 78 42.41 8.42 -36.73
C GLU A 78 41.33 7.82 -35.82
N ILE A 79 40.84 6.61 -36.11
CA ILE A 79 39.90 5.92 -35.23
C ILE A 79 40.63 5.39 -33.99
N ARG A 80 41.86 4.89 -34.15
CA ARG A 80 42.68 4.37 -33.04
C ARG A 80 43.26 5.47 -32.14
N SER A 81 43.50 6.68 -32.66
CA SER A 81 43.89 7.84 -31.84
C SER A 81 42.71 8.42 -31.07
N LYS A 82 41.52 8.48 -31.68
CA LYS A 82 40.28 8.91 -30.99
C LYS A 82 39.78 7.89 -29.96
N GLU A 83 40.03 6.59 -30.13
CA GLU A 83 39.77 5.58 -29.09
C GLU A 83 40.79 5.64 -27.94
N LYS A 84 42.07 5.93 -28.22
CA LYS A 84 43.08 6.10 -27.15
C LYS A 84 42.83 7.35 -26.31
N GLU A 85 42.39 8.45 -26.91
CA GLU A 85 42.13 9.70 -26.19
C GLU A 85 40.83 9.66 -25.36
N LYS A 86 39.88 8.79 -25.71
CA LYS A 86 38.70 8.49 -24.89
C LYS A 86 38.97 7.52 -23.73
N SER A 87 40.14 6.86 -23.69
CA SER A 87 40.48 5.85 -22.67
C SER A 87 41.21 6.38 -21.44
N SER A 88 41.51 7.69 -21.37
CA SER A 88 42.33 8.28 -20.30
C SER A 88 41.60 9.24 -19.37
N PHE A 89 40.26 9.24 -19.36
CA PHE A 89 39.50 9.87 -18.28
C PHE A 89 39.03 8.78 -17.30
N GLU A 90 39.97 8.19 -16.56
CA GLU A 90 39.65 7.50 -15.33
C GLU A 90 38.95 8.50 -14.41
N GLN A 91 37.62 8.42 -14.34
CA GLN A 91 36.89 9.01 -13.22
C GLN A 91 37.57 8.53 -11.94
N PRO A 92 37.93 9.41 -11.00
CA PRO A 92 38.51 8.95 -9.74
C PRO A 92 37.52 7.97 -9.13
N GLN A 93 37.93 6.70 -9.02
CA GLN A 93 37.17 5.67 -8.33
C GLN A 93 36.94 6.16 -6.91
N THR A 94 35.75 6.74 -6.68
CA THR A 94 35.33 7.22 -5.37
C THR A 94 35.51 6.11 -4.34
N PHE A 95 35.91 6.46 -3.11
CA PHE A 95 36.09 5.51 -2.00
C PHE A 95 34.96 4.47 -1.88
N LEU A 96 33.72 4.89 -2.19
CA LEU A 96 32.51 4.07 -2.20
C LEU A 96 32.51 2.96 -3.27
N SER A 97 33.16 3.16 -4.42
CA SER A 97 33.30 2.15 -5.47
C SER A 97 34.28 1.03 -5.10
N ARG A 98 35.23 1.29 -4.19
CA ARG A 98 36.21 0.32 -3.69
C ARG A 98 35.66 -0.56 -2.56
N HIS A 99 34.53 -0.19 -1.97
CA HIS A 99 33.85 -0.94 -0.91
C HIS A 99 32.37 -1.15 -1.26
N PRO A 100 32.05 -2.16 -2.11
CA PRO A 100 30.68 -2.45 -2.52
C PRO A 100 29.73 -2.72 -1.34
N TRP A 101 30.28 -3.19 -0.22
CA TRP A 101 29.53 -3.43 1.01
C TRP A 101 29.03 -2.13 1.68
N LEU A 102 29.70 -0.99 1.51
CA LEU A 102 29.22 0.33 1.96
C LEU A 102 28.12 0.87 1.04
N MET A 103 28.15 0.53 -0.25
CA MET A 103 27.09 0.86 -1.22
C MET A 103 25.82 0.02 -1.03
N GLY A 104 25.93 -1.19 -0.49
CA GLY A 104 24.80 -2.08 -0.25
C GLY A 104 23.74 -1.52 0.73
N TRP A 105 24.11 -0.57 1.58
CA TRP A 105 23.23 0.06 2.57
C TRP A 105 22.64 1.39 2.08
N ASN A 106 23.04 1.85 0.89
CA ASN A 106 22.56 3.08 0.25
C ASN A 106 21.70 2.78 -0.99
N THR A 107 20.92 1.69 -0.94
CA THR A 107 19.88 1.41 -1.92
C THR A 107 18.55 1.98 -1.46
N GLU A 108 17.62 2.23 -2.39
CA GLU A 108 16.27 2.77 -2.10
C GLU A 108 15.57 1.98 -0.98
N ASP A 109 15.74 0.67 -0.94
CA ASP A 109 15.14 -0.23 0.04
C ASP A 109 15.59 -0.02 1.51
N TRP A 110 16.78 0.56 1.75
CA TRP A 110 17.31 0.78 3.11
C TRP A 110 16.93 2.14 3.71
N TRP A 111 16.61 3.11 2.86
CA TRP A 111 16.20 4.45 3.29
C TRP A 111 15.00 4.45 4.26
N PRO A 112 13.96 3.62 4.10
CA PRO A 112 12.91 3.48 5.10
C PRO A 112 13.43 3.13 6.50
N CYS A 113 14.45 2.24 6.58
CA CYS A 113 15.05 1.84 7.85
C CYS A 113 15.74 3.03 8.53
N TRP A 114 16.56 3.75 7.76
CA TRP A 114 17.34 4.87 8.28
C TRP A 114 16.45 6.02 8.75
N ILE A 115 15.46 6.39 7.93
CA ILE A 115 14.50 7.42 8.26
C ILE A 115 13.70 7.00 9.50
N GLY A 116 13.17 5.78 9.52
CA GLY A 116 12.35 5.29 10.62
C GLY A 116 13.10 5.21 11.96
N ILE A 117 14.31 4.65 11.98
CA ILE A 117 15.14 4.54 13.20
C ILE A 117 15.55 5.93 13.70
N PHE A 118 15.91 6.85 12.80
CA PHE A 118 16.25 8.22 13.16
C PHE A 118 15.05 8.96 13.79
N LEU A 119 13.89 8.86 13.16
CA LEU A 119 12.65 9.45 13.68
C LEU A 119 12.23 8.82 15.02
N PHE A 120 12.37 7.51 15.18
CA PHE A 120 12.11 6.82 16.44
C PHE A 120 13.01 7.37 17.57
N GLY A 121 14.31 7.53 17.32
CA GLY A 121 15.24 8.12 18.28
C GLY A 121 14.85 9.56 18.67
N MET A 122 14.45 10.38 17.70
CA MET A 122 13.96 11.74 17.99
C MET A 122 12.66 11.75 18.78
N VAL A 123 11.73 10.84 18.49
CA VAL A 123 10.49 10.70 19.25
C VAL A 123 10.77 10.30 20.69
N ALA A 124 11.65 9.32 20.91
CA ALA A 124 12.06 8.92 22.27
C ALA A 124 12.68 10.08 23.05
N ILE A 125 13.54 10.88 22.41
CA ILE A 125 14.12 12.09 23.01
C ILE A 125 13.05 13.16 23.27
N ALA A 126 12.11 13.35 22.34
CA ALA A 126 11.03 14.33 22.47
C ALA A 126 10.12 14.00 23.66
N VAL A 127 9.72 12.74 23.80
CA VAL A 127 8.92 12.26 24.94
C VAL A 127 9.68 12.42 26.25
N ASN A 128 10.97 12.09 26.28
CA ASN A 128 11.81 12.30 27.47
C ASN A 128 11.89 13.78 27.89
N LYS A 129 11.80 14.71 26.92
CA LYS A 129 11.72 16.16 27.15
C LYS A 129 10.31 16.68 27.44
N GLY A 130 9.31 15.81 27.57
CA GLY A 130 7.93 16.17 27.86
C GLY A 130 7.17 16.79 26.69
N LEU A 131 7.64 16.60 25.44
CA LEU A 131 6.92 17.06 24.26
C LEU A 131 5.76 16.11 23.93
N ALA A 132 4.57 16.70 23.75
CA ALA A 132 3.38 15.97 23.35
C ALA A 132 3.36 15.70 21.83
N PRO A 133 2.69 14.62 21.38
CA PRO A 133 2.47 14.36 19.97
C PRO A 133 1.69 15.49 19.29
N ALA A 134 2.16 15.90 18.11
CA ALA A 134 1.51 16.90 17.28
C ALA A 134 0.29 16.32 16.55
N GLY A 135 -0.84 17.03 16.52
CA GLY A 135 -2.03 16.57 15.82
C GLY A 135 -3.18 17.56 15.90
N PHE A 136 -4.15 17.39 14.99
CA PHE A 136 -5.33 18.25 14.93
C PHE A 136 -6.27 17.98 16.12
N ALA A 137 -6.77 19.06 16.72
CA ALA A 137 -7.89 18.96 17.64
C ALA A 137 -9.18 18.59 16.89
N LEU A 138 -10.07 17.87 17.57
CA LEU A 138 -11.38 17.49 17.04
C LEU A 138 -12.28 18.73 16.87
N TRP A 139 -12.79 18.96 15.67
CA TRP A 139 -13.73 20.06 15.39
C TRP A 139 -15.16 19.55 15.19
N SER A 140 -16.16 20.43 15.25
CA SER A 140 -17.57 20.08 14.99
C SER A 140 -18.28 21.07 14.09
N SER A 141 -18.26 22.35 14.47
CA SER A 141 -18.97 23.43 13.78
C SER A 141 -18.02 24.26 12.92
N ASN A 142 -16.87 24.67 13.47
CA ASN A 142 -15.87 25.45 12.76
C ASN A 142 -14.58 24.63 12.52
N PRO A 143 -14.18 24.38 11.27
CA PRO A 143 -12.97 23.61 10.96
C PRO A 143 -11.68 24.33 11.36
N PHE A 144 -11.70 25.64 11.52
CA PHE A 144 -10.51 26.40 11.96
C PHE A 144 -10.20 26.18 13.44
N ASP A 145 -11.17 25.76 14.26
CA ASP A 145 -10.94 25.46 15.68
C ASP A 145 -9.88 24.36 15.87
N SER A 146 -9.76 23.43 14.92
CA SER A 146 -8.73 22.38 14.98
C SER A 146 -7.30 22.91 14.86
N LEU A 147 -7.14 24.12 14.30
CA LEU A 147 -5.84 24.78 14.11
C LEU A 147 -5.44 25.61 15.33
N HIS A 148 -6.38 25.93 16.22
CA HIS A 148 -6.14 26.71 17.42
C HIS A 148 -5.76 25.77 18.58
N GLY A 149 -4.45 25.53 18.75
CA GLY A 149 -3.93 24.69 19.83
C GLY A 149 -2.40 24.57 19.85
N THR A 150 -1.81 24.49 21.04
CA THR A 150 -0.36 24.27 21.26
C THR A 150 0.23 23.03 20.57
N PRO A 151 -0.49 21.89 20.38
CA PRO A 151 0.06 20.72 19.69
C PRO A 151 0.29 20.94 18.18
N ASN A 152 -0.33 21.95 17.57
CA ASN A 152 -0.24 22.19 16.12
C ASN A 152 1.12 22.75 15.69
N PHE A 153 1.85 23.43 16.58
CA PHE A 153 3.21 23.92 16.28
C PHE A 153 4.18 22.79 15.96
N GLY A 154 3.97 21.59 16.52
CA GLY A 154 4.78 20.42 16.18
C GLY A 154 4.63 20.01 14.71
N LEU A 155 3.51 20.31 14.05
CA LEU A 155 3.32 20.06 12.61
C LEU A 155 4.23 20.95 11.75
N LEU A 156 4.55 22.17 12.21
CA LEU A 156 5.48 23.07 11.52
C LEU A 156 6.92 22.56 11.56
N VAL A 157 7.27 21.73 12.55
CA VAL A 157 8.58 21.06 12.64
C VAL A 157 8.57 19.75 11.88
N LEU A 158 7.48 18.98 12.00
CA LEU A 158 7.35 17.65 11.42
C LEU A 158 7.31 17.70 9.88
N PHE A 159 6.62 18.69 9.30
CA PHE A 159 6.57 18.93 7.85
C PHE A 159 7.95 19.05 7.18
N PRO A 160 8.79 20.05 7.52
CA PRO A 160 10.08 20.23 6.86
C PRO A 160 11.05 19.10 7.21
N LEU A 161 10.95 18.53 8.42
CA LEU A 161 11.79 17.42 8.85
C LEU A 161 11.55 16.15 8.00
N GLN A 162 10.28 15.72 7.87
CA GLN A 162 9.95 14.56 7.04
C GLN A 162 10.33 14.79 5.57
N GLY A 163 10.10 16.00 5.06
CA GLY A 163 10.46 16.40 3.71
C GLY A 163 11.96 16.36 3.46
N LEU A 164 12.75 16.85 4.42
CA LEU A 164 14.21 16.83 4.37
C LEU A 164 14.74 15.39 4.36
N LEU A 165 14.21 14.51 5.22
CA LEU A 165 14.64 13.12 5.29
C LEU A 165 14.36 12.36 3.99
N VAL A 166 13.20 12.58 3.38
CA VAL A 166 12.86 11.97 2.09
C VAL A 166 13.69 12.58 0.96
N TRP A 167 13.90 13.90 0.98
CA TRP A 167 14.76 14.56 0.01
C TRP A 167 16.21 14.05 0.07
N LEU A 168 16.75 13.83 1.28
CA LEU A 168 18.07 13.21 1.47
C LEU A 168 18.12 11.81 0.87
N ALA A 169 17.06 11.02 1.04
CA ALA A 169 16.95 9.72 0.40
C ALA A 169 17.00 9.84 -1.14
N MET A 170 16.19 10.73 -1.73
CA MET A 170 16.15 10.96 -3.18
C MET A 170 17.49 11.46 -3.73
N TRP A 171 18.16 12.34 -2.99
CA TRP A 171 19.48 12.85 -3.35
C TRP A 171 20.53 11.74 -3.34
N SER A 172 20.53 10.91 -2.30
CA SER A 172 21.50 9.83 -2.14
C SER A 172 21.33 8.70 -3.15
N THR A 173 20.08 8.35 -3.50
CA THR A 173 19.78 7.32 -4.51
C THR A 173 19.91 7.85 -5.94
N LYS A 174 20.24 9.14 -6.10
CA LYS A 174 20.33 9.84 -7.39
C LYS A 174 19.05 9.73 -8.22
N ALA A 175 17.90 9.86 -7.55
CA ALA A 175 16.60 9.81 -8.19
C ALA A 175 16.48 10.86 -9.32
N LYS A 176 15.76 10.49 -10.39
CA LYS A 176 15.54 11.41 -11.52
C LYS A 176 14.74 12.64 -11.05
N ALA A 177 15.24 13.84 -11.36
CA ALA A 177 14.65 15.13 -10.95
C ALA A 177 14.56 15.36 -9.42
N TRP A 178 15.49 14.81 -8.63
CA TRP A 178 15.56 15.02 -7.18
C TRP A 178 15.60 16.51 -6.76
N SER A 179 16.15 17.40 -7.59
CA SER A 179 16.20 18.84 -7.32
C SER A 179 14.82 19.51 -7.30
N GLU A 180 13.85 18.94 -8.01
CA GLU A 180 12.47 19.44 -8.05
C GLU A 180 11.54 18.77 -7.04
N PHE A 181 12.06 17.81 -6.25
CA PHE A 181 11.27 17.02 -5.30
C PHE A 181 10.45 17.87 -4.34
N TRP A 182 11.01 18.98 -3.85
CA TRP A 182 10.33 19.84 -2.88
C TRP A 182 8.99 20.38 -3.40
N LYS A 183 8.87 20.63 -4.72
CA LYS A 183 7.62 21.09 -5.35
C LYS A 183 6.54 20.01 -5.25
N GLY A 184 6.92 18.77 -5.57
CA GLY A 184 6.02 17.62 -5.50
C GLY A 184 5.65 17.25 -4.07
N TYR A 185 6.63 17.26 -3.17
CA TYR A 185 6.44 17.00 -1.75
C TYR A 185 5.46 17.99 -1.11
N LEU A 186 5.58 19.28 -1.44
CA LEU A 186 4.66 20.30 -0.94
C LEU A 186 3.21 20.00 -1.36
N VAL A 187 2.98 19.56 -2.60
CA VAL A 187 1.65 19.15 -3.06
C VAL A 187 1.15 17.91 -2.32
N VAL A 188 1.97 16.85 -2.25
CA VAL A 188 1.60 15.60 -1.55
C VAL A 188 1.29 15.86 -0.09
N TYR A 189 2.09 16.69 0.58
CA TYR A 189 1.90 17.04 1.98
C TYR A 189 0.65 17.90 2.20
N ILE A 190 0.37 18.90 1.34
CA ILE A 190 -0.86 19.69 1.44
C ILE A 190 -2.09 18.80 1.31
N LEU A 191 -2.11 17.89 0.33
CA LEU A 191 -3.23 16.95 0.20
C LEU A 191 -3.35 16.03 1.42
N SER A 192 -2.23 15.58 1.99
CA SER A 192 -2.22 14.77 3.21
C SER A 192 -2.74 15.56 4.43
N PHE A 193 -2.33 16.82 4.55
CA PHE A 193 -2.80 17.76 5.58
C PHE A 193 -4.30 17.97 5.47
N LEU A 194 -4.82 18.25 4.26
CA LEU A 194 -6.26 18.41 4.01
C LEU A 194 -7.03 17.12 4.37
N SER A 195 -6.48 15.96 4.03
CA SER A 195 -7.07 14.66 4.34
C SER A 195 -7.20 14.43 5.85
N LYS A 196 -6.12 14.65 6.60
CA LYS A 196 -6.12 14.54 8.06
C LYS A 196 -6.98 15.61 8.73
N TRP A 197 -7.00 16.83 8.18
CA TRP A 197 -7.81 17.93 8.71
C TRP A 197 -9.32 17.64 8.56
N LEU A 198 -9.76 17.11 7.42
CA LEU A 198 -11.15 16.69 7.22
C LEU A 198 -11.50 15.45 8.06
N ALA A 199 -10.58 14.51 8.20
CA ALA A 199 -10.75 13.35 9.07
C ALA A 199 -10.85 13.73 10.57
N ALA A 200 -10.41 14.93 10.96
CA ALA A 200 -10.52 15.43 12.33
C ALA A 200 -11.92 15.96 12.70
N GLN A 201 -12.88 15.96 11.78
CA GLN A 201 -14.27 16.36 12.08
C GLN A 201 -14.94 15.32 12.98
N LYS A 202 -15.60 15.73 14.07
CA LYS A 202 -16.19 14.81 15.07
C LYS A 202 -17.13 13.78 14.46
N SER A 203 -18.00 14.17 13.52
CA SER A 203 -18.92 13.24 12.86
C SER A 203 -18.21 12.29 11.90
N ILE A 204 -17.17 12.74 11.20
CA ILE A 204 -16.39 11.93 10.25
C ILE A 204 -15.50 10.94 11.02
N LYS A 205 -14.88 11.40 12.12
CA LYS A 205 -14.12 10.56 13.04
C LYS A 205 -15.01 9.57 13.79
N GLY A 206 -16.22 9.99 14.18
CA GLY A 206 -17.24 9.10 14.75
C GLY A 206 -17.77 8.06 13.76
N ALA A 207 -17.91 8.44 12.48
CA ALA A 207 -18.16 7.51 11.37
C ALA A 207 -16.91 6.70 10.95
N SER A 208 -15.77 6.91 11.63
CA SER A 208 -14.50 6.23 11.39
C SER A 208 -13.99 6.29 9.95
N LEU A 209 -14.33 7.35 9.21
CA LEU A 209 -13.75 7.62 7.90
C LEU A 209 -12.29 8.01 8.10
N GLY A 210 -11.39 7.06 7.82
CA GLY A 210 -9.94 7.28 7.88
C GLY A 210 -9.48 8.39 6.93
N ASP A 211 -8.40 9.04 7.30
CA ASP A 211 -7.67 10.01 6.46
C ASP A 211 -7.16 9.38 5.15
N SER A 212 -6.96 8.06 5.12
CA SER A 212 -6.56 7.28 3.94
C SER A 212 -7.52 7.43 2.75
N ILE A 213 -8.85 7.47 3.00
CA ILE A 213 -9.86 7.56 1.93
C ILE A 213 -9.82 8.94 1.29
N TRP A 214 -9.76 9.99 2.11
CA TRP A 214 -9.60 11.35 1.64
C TRP A 214 -8.29 11.54 0.88
N ALA A 215 -7.20 10.93 1.36
CA ALA A 215 -5.90 10.98 0.72
C ALA A 215 -5.91 10.35 -0.68
N ILE A 216 -6.46 9.14 -0.82
CA ILE A 216 -6.62 8.48 -2.13
C ILE A 216 -7.52 9.31 -3.05
N LEU A 217 -8.66 9.80 -2.52
CA LEU A 217 -9.61 10.59 -3.29
C LEU A 217 -8.98 11.88 -3.82
N PHE A 218 -8.30 12.65 -2.98
CA PHE A 218 -7.64 13.89 -3.40
C PHE A 218 -6.48 13.64 -4.35
N GLY A 219 -5.68 12.60 -4.11
CA GLY A 219 -4.64 12.17 -5.06
C GLY A 219 -5.24 11.83 -6.43
N ALA A 220 -6.33 11.08 -6.46
CA ALA A 220 -7.02 10.69 -7.69
C ALA A 220 -7.66 11.90 -8.39
N ILE A 221 -8.33 12.79 -7.66
CA ILE A 221 -8.88 14.02 -8.21
C ILE A 221 -7.76 14.84 -8.87
N LEU A 222 -6.66 15.09 -8.15
CA LEU A 222 -5.53 15.85 -8.68
C LEU A 222 -4.96 15.17 -9.94
N ARG A 223 -4.75 13.85 -9.89
CA ARG A 223 -4.28 13.06 -11.04
C ARG A 223 -5.16 13.24 -12.26
N ASN A 224 -6.47 13.14 -12.11
CA ASN A 224 -7.40 13.22 -13.22
C ASN A 224 -7.59 14.65 -13.75
N VAL A 225 -7.49 15.67 -12.88
CA VAL A 225 -7.44 17.08 -13.29
C VAL A 225 -6.18 17.36 -14.12
N MET A 226 -5.02 16.80 -13.74
CA MET A 226 -3.76 16.98 -14.49
C MET A 226 -3.64 16.10 -15.75
N ALA A 227 -4.34 14.97 -15.78
CA ALA A 227 -4.26 14.02 -16.88
C ALA A 227 -4.75 14.62 -18.21
N GLY A 228 -5.80 15.46 -18.17
CA GLY A 228 -6.35 16.12 -19.36
C GLY A 228 -6.81 15.14 -20.44
N SER A 229 -6.78 15.59 -21.71
CA SER A 229 -7.05 14.72 -22.86
C SER A 229 -5.95 13.64 -23.00
N PRO A 230 -6.32 12.39 -23.37
CA PRO A 230 -5.36 11.33 -23.66
C PRO A 230 -4.31 11.78 -24.68
N GLN A 231 -3.12 11.19 -24.61
CA GLN A 231 -2.10 11.41 -25.61
C GLN A 231 -2.58 10.86 -26.98
N ALA A 232 -2.06 11.37 -28.09
CA ALA A 232 -2.49 10.96 -29.44
C ALA A 232 -2.40 9.44 -29.70
N ASP A 233 -1.55 8.72 -28.95
CA ASP A 233 -1.37 7.26 -28.97
C ASP A 233 -2.37 6.50 -28.04
N GLY A 234 -3.40 7.19 -27.53
CA GLY A 234 -4.41 6.62 -26.61
C GLY A 234 -3.90 6.29 -25.20
N ARG A 235 -2.61 6.55 -24.91
CA ARG A 235 -2.00 6.30 -23.60
C ARG A 235 -2.31 7.43 -22.60
N PRO A 236 -2.42 7.09 -21.30
CA PRO A 236 -2.55 8.07 -20.25
C PRO A 236 -1.33 8.98 -20.17
N LYS A 237 -1.55 10.30 -20.02
CA LYS A 237 -0.47 11.27 -19.84
C LYS A 237 0.33 10.96 -18.57
N PRO A 238 1.67 10.86 -18.63
CA PRO A 238 2.49 10.60 -17.45
C PRO A 238 2.42 11.79 -16.47
N LEU A 239 2.68 11.54 -15.18
CA LEU A 239 2.80 12.62 -14.20
C LEU A 239 4.00 13.52 -14.57
N PRO A 240 3.92 14.84 -14.28
CA PRO A 240 5.06 15.72 -14.47
C PRO A 240 6.23 15.27 -13.59
N PRO A 241 7.49 15.39 -14.04
CA PRO A 241 8.66 14.84 -13.34
C PRO A 241 8.77 15.27 -11.87
N TRP A 242 8.50 16.55 -11.57
CA TRP A 242 8.54 17.11 -10.21
C TRP A 242 7.52 16.49 -9.25
N LEU A 243 6.37 16.00 -9.75
CA LEU A 243 5.38 15.32 -8.93
C LEU A 243 5.62 13.81 -8.90
N LYS A 244 6.12 13.25 -10.01
CA LYS A 244 6.43 11.82 -10.08
C LYS A 244 7.57 11.45 -9.12
N VAL A 245 8.59 12.30 -8.96
CA VAL A 245 9.66 12.07 -7.99
C VAL A 245 9.16 12.11 -6.54
N ALA A 246 8.07 12.82 -6.26
CA ALA A 246 7.44 12.85 -4.94
C ALA A 246 6.44 11.70 -4.69
N GLN A 247 6.03 10.97 -5.74
CA GLN A 247 5.11 9.83 -5.65
C GLN A 247 5.83 8.57 -5.13
N GLN A 248 6.32 8.62 -3.89
CA GLN A 248 7.18 7.60 -3.27
C GLN A 248 6.39 6.66 -2.36
N THR A 249 5.37 6.01 -2.92
CA THR A 249 4.42 5.14 -2.20
C THR A 249 5.11 4.12 -1.28
N GLU A 250 6.09 3.38 -1.80
CA GLU A 250 6.80 2.33 -1.08
C GLU A 250 7.66 2.89 0.06
N LEU A 251 8.47 3.92 -0.20
CA LEU A 251 9.30 4.57 0.81
C LEU A 251 8.46 5.07 1.99
N TYR A 252 7.32 5.71 1.70
CA TYR A 252 6.44 6.25 2.73
C TYR A 252 5.79 5.15 3.59
N ILE A 253 5.19 4.12 2.97
CA ILE A 253 4.59 3.01 3.73
C ILE A 253 5.66 2.23 4.52
N ALA A 254 6.81 1.95 3.91
CA ALA A 254 7.90 1.24 4.57
C ALA A 254 8.44 2.02 5.77
N THR A 255 8.54 3.36 5.66
CA THR A 255 8.98 4.22 6.77
C THR A 255 7.97 4.19 7.92
N SER A 256 6.66 4.23 7.59
CA SER A 256 5.58 4.09 8.58
C SER A 256 5.66 2.75 9.33
N LEU A 257 5.94 1.66 8.62
CA LEU A 257 6.11 0.34 9.21
C LEU A 257 7.30 0.24 10.16
N VAL A 258 8.43 0.86 9.81
CA VAL A 258 9.62 0.88 10.69
C VAL A 258 9.34 1.62 12.01
N LEU A 259 8.41 2.57 12.01
CA LEU A 259 7.99 3.33 13.20
C LEU A 259 6.96 2.61 14.08
N LEU A 260 6.43 1.46 13.64
CA LEU A 260 5.48 0.68 14.43
C LEU A 260 6.17 0.08 15.66
N CYS A 261 5.77 0.52 16.85
CA CYS A 261 6.30 0.03 18.11
C CYS A 261 5.43 -1.09 18.67
N ILE A 262 6.05 -2.23 19.01
CA ILE A 262 5.37 -3.36 19.66
C ILE A 262 5.84 -3.46 21.11
N ASP A 263 4.92 -3.32 22.07
CA ASP A 263 5.23 -3.51 23.49
C ASP A 263 5.07 -4.98 23.90
N PHE A 264 6.17 -5.64 24.25
CA PHE A 264 6.13 -7.04 24.66
C PHE A 264 5.42 -7.27 26.00
N ASN A 265 5.30 -6.26 26.87
CA ASN A 265 4.60 -6.42 28.14
C ASN A 265 3.09 -6.57 27.94
N ILE A 266 2.53 -5.83 26.98
CA ILE A 266 1.11 -5.92 26.59
C ILE A 266 0.87 -7.18 25.74
N LEU A 267 1.87 -7.57 24.93
CA LEU A 267 1.78 -8.72 24.05
C LEU A 267 1.71 -10.05 24.82
N LYS A 268 2.61 -10.26 25.80
CA LYS A 268 2.79 -11.55 26.50
C LYS A 268 1.52 -12.27 26.97
N PRO A 269 0.57 -11.64 27.70
CA PRO A 269 -0.59 -12.35 28.24
C PRO A 269 -1.63 -12.75 27.17
N LEU A 270 -1.68 -12.02 26.06
CA LEU A 270 -2.65 -12.19 24.98
C LEU A 270 -2.04 -12.92 23.76
N ALA A 271 -0.70 -12.97 23.67
CA ALA A 271 0.04 -13.48 22.53
C ALA A 271 -0.30 -14.92 22.15
N PRO A 272 -0.40 -15.92 23.06
CA PRO A 272 -0.63 -17.29 22.64
C PRO A 272 -1.97 -17.45 21.92
N ARG A 273 -3.02 -16.80 22.44
CA ARG A 273 -4.37 -16.80 21.86
C ARG A 273 -4.42 -15.99 20.57
N ALA A 274 -3.78 -14.82 20.54
CA ALA A 274 -3.66 -14.00 19.34
C ALA A 274 -2.87 -14.69 18.22
N ILE A 275 -1.79 -15.41 18.54
CA ILE A 275 -1.02 -16.21 17.59
C ILE A 275 -1.90 -17.33 17.04
N PHE A 276 -2.65 -18.04 17.89
CA PHE A 276 -3.56 -19.09 17.42
C PHE A 276 -4.56 -18.59 16.37
N VAL A 277 -5.21 -17.44 16.62
CA VAL A 277 -6.14 -16.85 15.64
C VAL A 277 -5.39 -16.41 14.39
N SER A 278 -4.43 -15.49 14.51
CA SER A 278 -3.84 -14.83 13.34
C SER A 278 -2.91 -15.74 12.54
N TRP A 279 -2.17 -16.66 13.15
CA TRP A 279 -1.18 -17.50 12.45
C TRP A 279 -1.78 -18.75 11.82
N ILE A 280 -3.01 -19.13 12.18
CA ILE A 280 -3.75 -20.18 11.48
C ILE A 280 -4.55 -19.55 10.33
N ASP A 281 -5.31 -18.51 10.62
CA ASP A 281 -6.25 -17.90 9.66
C ASP A 281 -5.50 -17.24 8.50
N THR A 282 -4.60 -16.28 8.80
CA THR A 282 -3.95 -15.45 7.78
C THR A 282 -3.13 -16.25 6.77
N PRO A 283 -2.22 -17.17 7.15
CA PRO A 283 -1.46 -17.93 6.16
C PRO A 283 -2.32 -18.88 5.33
N THR A 284 -3.35 -19.47 5.96
CA THR A 284 -4.28 -20.40 5.27
C THR A 284 -5.07 -19.64 4.22
N LEU A 285 -5.70 -18.54 4.60
CA LEU A 285 -6.48 -17.71 3.69
C LEU A 285 -5.61 -17.05 2.62
N PHE A 286 -4.39 -16.65 2.97
CA PHE A 286 -3.41 -16.14 2.01
C PHE A 286 -3.18 -17.12 0.85
N VAL A 287 -2.93 -18.39 1.16
CA VAL A 287 -2.69 -19.40 0.12
C VAL A 287 -3.96 -19.70 -0.65
N VAL A 288 -5.08 -19.90 0.04
CA VAL A 288 -6.36 -20.25 -0.58
C VAL A 288 -6.82 -19.17 -1.55
N VAL A 289 -6.82 -17.90 -1.15
CA VAL A 289 -7.29 -16.80 -1.99
C VAL A 289 -6.33 -16.49 -3.11
N ALA A 290 -5.01 -16.57 -2.89
CA ALA A 290 -4.04 -16.45 -3.97
C ALA A 290 -4.29 -17.50 -5.08
N ILE A 291 -4.61 -18.74 -4.69
CA ILE A 291 -4.99 -19.81 -5.64
C ILE A 291 -6.33 -19.51 -6.30
N LEU A 292 -7.37 -19.16 -5.53
CA LEU A 292 -8.71 -18.88 -6.04
C LEU A 292 -8.71 -17.73 -7.06
N GLY A 293 -7.96 -16.67 -6.81
CA GLY A 293 -7.83 -15.54 -7.74
C GLY A 293 -7.27 -15.95 -9.09
N VAL A 294 -6.32 -16.91 -9.11
CA VAL A 294 -5.75 -17.45 -10.34
C VAL A 294 -6.68 -18.45 -11.00
N SER A 295 -7.23 -19.40 -10.25
CA SER A 295 -7.99 -20.54 -10.81
C SER A 295 -9.40 -20.16 -11.24
N TRP A 296 -10.11 -19.36 -10.45
CA TRP A 296 -11.51 -18.99 -10.71
C TRP A 296 -11.63 -17.68 -11.47
N LEU A 297 -10.90 -16.65 -11.07
CA LEU A 297 -11.06 -15.30 -11.61
C LEU A 297 -10.04 -14.96 -12.71
N LYS A 298 -9.11 -15.87 -13.00
CA LYS A 298 -8.08 -15.71 -14.05
C LYS A 298 -7.29 -14.41 -13.89
N ILE A 299 -6.98 -14.06 -12.64
CA ILE A 299 -6.11 -12.93 -12.29
C ILE A 299 -4.66 -13.42 -12.36
N ASP A 300 -3.71 -12.56 -12.73
CA ASP A 300 -2.31 -12.93 -12.71
C ASP A 300 -1.83 -13.25 -11.30
N LEU A 301 -0.91 -14.21 -11.18
CA LEU A 301 -0.46 -14.74 -9.90
C LEU A 301 0.14 -13.65 -8.98
N GLN A 302 0.87 -12.67 -9.54
CA GLN A 302 1.45 -11.59 -8.73
C GLN A 302 0.36 -10.74 -8.11
N THR A 303 -0.59 -10.23 -8.91
CA THR A 303 -1.70 -9.41 -8.38
C THR A 303 -2.59 -10.20 -7.42
N SER A 304 -2.81 -11.51 -7.68
CA SER A 304 -3.57 -12.38 -6.79
C SER A 304 -2.90 -12.52 -5.42
N MET A 305 -1.57 -12.75 -5.37
CA MET A 305 -0.83 -12.81 -4.10
C MET A 305 -0.78 -11.45 -3.39
N ILE A 306 -0.60 -10.35 -4.13
CA ILE A 306 -0.62 -8.99 -3.57
C ILE A 306 -1.98 -8.70 -2.95
N MET A 307 -3.08 -8.97 -3.67
CA MET A 307 -4.44 -8.80 -3.15
C MET A 307 -4.68 -9.67 -1.92
N SER A 308 -4.28 -10.93 -1.97
CA SER A 308 -4.46 -11.83 -0.84
C SER A 308 -3.71 -11.37 0.41
N GLY A 309 -2.48 -10.91 0.26
CA GLY A 309 -1.73 -10.34 1.38
C GLY A 309 -2.29 -9.01 1.88
N ALA A 310 -2.82 -8.21 0.96
CA ALA A 310 -3.51 -6.97 1.30
C ALA A 310 -4.74 -7.25 2.19
N THR A 311 -5.56 -8.23 1.82
CA THR A 311 -6.75 -8.61 2.61
C THR A 311 -6.38 -9.16 3.99
N PHE A 312 -5.55 -10.21 4.08
CA PHE A 312 -5.48 -10.99 5.33
C PHE A 312 -4.42 -10.59 6.35
N ILE A 313 -3.59 -9.58 6.06
CA ILE A 313 -2.49 -9.20 6.96
C ILE A 313 -2.76 -7.84 7.57
N CYS A 314 -2.43 -6.76 6.86
CA CYS A 314 -2.49 -5.41 7.41
C CYS A 314 -2.87 -4.36 6.37
N GLY A 315 -3.53 -4.79 5.30
CA GLY A 315 -3.93 -3.90 4.24
C GLY A 315 -2.76 -3.47 3.36
N SER A 316 -2.60 -2.16 3.25
CA SER A 316 -1.70 -1.53 2.28
C SER A 316 -0.23 -1.88 2.49
N SER A 317 0.19 -2.02 3.74
CA SER A 317 1.55 -2.35 4.10
C SER A 317 1.98 -3.74 3.64
N ALA A 318 1.09 -4.73 3.75
CA ALA A 318 1.35 -6.08 3.27
C ALA A 318 1.34 -6.16 1.74
N ALA A 319 0.44 -5.42 1.09
CA ALA A 319 0.38 -5.32 -0.37
C ALA A 319 1.74 -4.86 -0.94
N ILE A 320 2.32 -3.80 -0.36
CA ILE A 320 3.64 -3.29 -0.75
C ILE A 320 4.74 -4.32 -0.45
N ALA A 321 4.78 -4.89 0.76
CA ALA A 321 5.80 -5.86 1.14
C ALA A 321 5.86 -7.07 0.18
N ILE A 322 4.69 -7.58 -0.19
CA ILE A 322 4.54 -8.71 -1.12
C ILE A 322 4.85 -8.26 -2.55
N ALA A 323 4.43 -7.07 -2.96
CA ALA A 323 4.77 -6.53 -4.27
C ALA A 323 6.30 -6.36 -4.44
N SER A 324 7.01 -5.85 -3.43
CA SER A 324 8.47 -5.77 -3.43
C SER A 324 9.11 -7.17 -3.48
N SER A 325 8.56 -8.12 -2.72
CA SER A 325 8.99 -9.54 -2.73
C SER A 325 8.79 -10.21 -4.09
N LEU A 326 7.88 -9.71 -4.91
CA LEU A 326 7.57 -10.20 -6.25
C LEU A 326 8.23 -9.37 -7.37
N SER A 327 8.92 -8.28 -7.01
CA SER A 327 9.43 -7.27 -7.94
C SER A 327 8.33 -6.69 -8.84
N ALA A 328 7.17 -6.37 -8.26
CA ALA A 328 5.95 -5.96 -8.95
C ALA A 328 5.23 -4.80 -8.22
N GLY A 329 5.99 -3.77 -7.80
CA GLY A 329 5.49 -2.64 -7.00
C GLY A 329 4.33 -1.86 -7.64
N ASP A 330 4.29 -1.78 -8.97
CA ASP A 330 3.25 -1.12 -9.76
C ASP A 330 1.88 -1.81 -9.64
N LYS A 331 1.85 -3.12 -9.35
CA LYS A 331 0.62 -3.89 -9.21
C LYS A 331 -0.07 -3.73 -7.85
N ALA A 332 0.56 -3.06 -6.88
CA ALA A 332 -0.01 -2.87 -5.54
C ALA A 332 -1.05 -1.75 -5.47
N GLU A 333 -1.01 -0.76 -6.37
CA GLU A 333 -1.87 0.42 -6.31
C GLU A 333 -3.38 0.08 -6.33
N LEU A 334 -3.78 -0.84 -7.21
CA LEU A 334 -5.19 -1.22 -7.39
C LEU A 334 -5.74 -2.06 -6.21
N PRO A 335 -5.06 -3.11 -5.72
CA PRO A 335 -5.43 -3.78 -4.48
C PRO A 335 -5.56 -2.82 -3.29
N ILE A 336 -4.60 -1.91 -3.10
CA ILE A 336 -4.63 -0.96 -1.99
C ILE A 336 -5.82 0.01 -2.10
N ALA A 337 -6.15 0.45 -3.31
CA ALA A 337 -7.32 1.29 -3.52
C ALA A 337 -8.62 0.55 -3.16
N ILE A 338 -8.77 -0.72 -3.58
CA ILE A 338 -9.94 -1.55 -3.30
C ILE A 338 -10.11 -1.73 -1.79
N ILE A 339 -9.12 -2.28 -1.09
CA ILE A 339 -9.23 -2.56 0.36
C ILE A 339 -9.53 -1.28 1.17
N SER A 340 -8.98 -0.13 0.76
CA SER A 340 -9.19 1.13 1.48
C SER A 340 -10.65 1.59 1.42
N VAL A 341 -11.34 1.35 0.30
CA VAL A 341 -12.77 1.64 0.15
C VAL A 341 -13.61 0.70 1.01
N PHE A 342 -13.26 -0.59 1.03
CA PHE A 342 -14.01 -1.61 1.77
C PHE A 342 -13.68 -1.69 3.27
N THR A 343 -12.66 -0.96 3.73
CA THR A 343 -12.35 -0.89 5.17
C THR A 343 -13.45 -0.12 5.93
N ILE A 344 -14.06 0.90 5.31
CA ILE A 344 -15.06 1.77 5.98
C ILE A 344 -16.27 0.98 6.48
N PRO A 345 -16.95 0.18 5.62
CA PRO A 345 -18.13 -0.55 6.07
C PRO A 345 -17.80 -1.53 7.21
N SER A 346 -16.63 -2.16 7.18
CA SER A 346 -16.21 -3.11 8.22
C SER A 346 -16.07 -2.48 9.60
N ILE A 347 -15.57 -1.23 9.69
CA ILE A 347 -15.42 -0.53 10.99
C ILE A 347 -16.78 -0.34 11.67
N ILE A 348 -17.82 -0.06 10.89
CA ILE A 348 -19.16 0.20 11.41
C ILE A 348 -19.90 -1.12 11.63
N ALA A 349 -19.91 -2.00 10.63
CA ALA A 349 -20.72 -3.22 10.66
C ALA A 349 -20.30 -4.18 11.77
N LEU A 350 -19.01 -4.47 11.92
CA LEU A 350 -18.54 -5.53 12.82
C LEU A 350 -18.88 -5.26 14.30
N PRO A 351 -18.68 -4.05 14.86
CA PRO A 351 -19.06 -3.76 16.25
C PRO A 351 -20.56 -3.92 16.51
N TYR A 352 -21.42 -3.49 15.59
CA TYR A 352 -22.87 -3.66 15.75
C TYR A 352 -23.29 -5.12 15.64
N ILE A 353 -22.68 -5.89 14.73
CA ILE A 353 -22.92 -7.34 14.63
C ILE A 353 -22.46 -8.04 15.91
N ALA A 354 -21.29 -7.69 16.45
CA ALA A 354 -20.78 -8.27 17.70
C ALA A 354 -21.71 -7.99 18.90
N LYS A 355 -22.24 -6.76 18.99
CA LYS A 355 -23.24 -6.40 20.02
C LYS A 355 -24.54 -7.19 19.83
N ALA A 356 -25.02 -7.32 18.58
CA ALA A 356 -26.23 -8.08 18.28
C ALA A 356 -26.09 -9.58 18.61
N LEU A 357 -24.90 -10.14 18.40
CA LEU A 357 -24.56 -11.53 18.75
C LEU A 357 -24.22 -11.71 20.25
N SER A 358 -24.22 -10.63 21.05
CA SER A 358 -23.87 -10.66 22.48
C SER A 358 -22.52 -11.32 22.78
N LEU A 359 -21.52 -11.08 21.92
CA LEU A 359 -20.18 -11.63 22.09
C LEU A 359 -19.47 -11.00 23.31
N SER A 360 -18.50 -11.71 23.91
CA SER A 360 -17.68 -11.10 24.95
C SER A 360 -16.72 -10.07 24.36
N ALA A 361 -16.32 -9.08 25.17
CA ALA A 361 -15.44 -8.00 24.71
C ALA A 361 -14.10 -8.51 24.15
N LYS A 362 -13.53 -9.57 24.73
CA LYS A 362 -12.28 -10.18 24.24
C LYS A 362 -12.47 -10.89 22.90
N VAL A 363 -13.57 -11.65 22.72
CA VAL A 363 -13.89 -12.30 21.44
C VAL A 363 -14.14 -11.24 20.37
N SER A 364 -14.94 -10.22 20.67
CA SER A 364 -15.19 -9.09 19.77
C SER A 364 -13.90 -8.39 19.37
N GLY A 365 -13.03 -8.09 20.35
CA GLY A 365 -11.72 -7.50 20.09
C GLY A 365 -10.84 -8.37 19.20
N ALA A 366 -10.75 -9.67 19.49
CA ALA A 366 -9.98 -10.60 18.67
C ALA A 366 -10.53 -10.72 17.24
N TRP A 367 -11.86 -10.71 17.10
CA TRP A 367 -12.51 -10.74 15.80
C TRP A 367 -12.20 -9.49 14.98
N PHE A 368 -12.37 -8.28 15.55
CA PHE A 368 -12.02 -7.04 14.84
C PHE A 368 -10.54 -6.97 14.49
N GLY A 369 -9.67 -7.41 15.41
CA GLY A 369 -8.23 -7.46 15.21
C GLY A 369 -7.78 -8.40 14.11
N GLY A 370 -8.52 -9.48 13.85
CA GLY A 370 -8.19 -10.45 12.80
C GLY A 370 -8.69 -10.06 11.41
N CYS A 371 -9.86 -9.41 11.30
CA CYS A 371 -10.52 -9.21 10.00
C CYS A 371 -10.61 -7.77 9.49
N VAL A 372 -10.16 -6.76 10.25
CA VAL A 372 -10.16 -5.37 9.78
C VAL A 372 -8.79 -4.99 9.22
N ASP A 373 -8.76 -4.58 7.96
CA ASP A 373 -7.54 -4.46 7.12
C ASP A 373 -6.67 -3.21 7.42
N SER A 374 -6.88 -2.54 8.56
CA SER A 374 -6.07 -1.39 8.95
C SER A 374 -5.99 -1.26 10.48
N THR A 375 -4.78 -1.05 11.00
CA THR A 375 -4.54 -0.93 12.45
C THR A 375 -5.38 0.18 13.08
N GLY A 376 -5.47 1.36 12.44
CA GLY A 376 -6.31 2.47 12.95
C GLY A 376 -7.80 2.13 12.90
N ALA A 377 -8.25 1.47 11.83
CA ALA A 377 -9.63 1.04 11.65
C ALA A 377 -10.06 -0.01 12.69
N VAL A 378 -9.17 -0.96 13.01
CA VAL A 378 -9.38 -1.97 14.06
C VAL A 378 -9.64 -1.31 15.41
N ILE A 379 -8.81 -0.34 15.80
CA ILE A 379 -8.95 0.37 17.08
C ILE A 379 -10.24 1.19 17.10
N ALA A 380 -10.58 1.84 15.98
CA ALA A 380 -11.84 2.56 15.85
C ALA A 380 -13.05 1.63 16.03
N ALA A 381 -13.08 0.48 15.36
CA ALA A 381 -14.12 -0.53 15.50
C ALA A 381 -14.25 -1.03 16.94
N ALA A 382 -13.12 -1.36 17.58
CA ALA A 382 -13.10 -1.81 18.97
C ALA A 382 -13.54 -0.70 19.94
N THR A 383 -13.29 0.57 19.63
CA THR A 383 -13.76 1.71 20.43
C THR A 383 -15.27 1.89 20.31
N ILE A 384 -15.86 1.67 19.12
CA ILE A 384 -17.33 1.68 18.94
C ILE A 384 -18.01 0.57 19.77
N TYR A 385 -17.31 -0.53 20.02
CA TYR A 385 -17.80 -1.59 20.90
C TYR A 385 -17.99 -1.11 22.35
N ASP A 386 -17.30 -0.04 22.76
CA ASP A 386 -17.39 0.61 24.07
C ASP A 386 -16.88 -0.24 25.25
N ASP A 387 -15.81 -1.02 25.02
CA ASP A 387 -15.12 -1.79 26.06
C ASP A 387 -13.59 -1.71 25.89
N ALA A 388 -12.90 -1.34 26.97
CA ALA A 388 -11.44 -1.20 26.96
C ALA A 388 -10.70 -2.53 26.66
N SER A 389 -11.26 -3.67 27.09
CA SER A 389 -10.67 -4.99 26.84
C SER A 389 -10.80 -5.41 25.37
N ALA A 390 -11.84 -4.95 24.66
CA ALA A 390 -11.97 -5.15 23.22
C ALA A 390 -10.87 -4.39 22.47
N VAL A 391 -10.61 -3.13 22.84
CA VAL A 391 -9.54 -2.30 22.24
C VAL A 391 -8.16 -2.94 22.45
N GLN A 392 -7.86 -3.36 23.68
CA GLN A 392 -6.57 -4.01 23.99
C GLN A 392 -6.40 -5.33 23.23
N THR A 393 -7.43 -6.17 23.20
CA THR A 393 -7.38 -7.46 22.50
C THR A 393 -7.24 -7.27 20.99
N ALA A 394 -8.01 -6.34 20.41
CA ALA A 394 -7.93 -6.01 18.99
C ALA A 394 -6.56 -5.48 18.58
N ALA A 395 -5.98 -4.58 19.39
CA ALA A 395 -4.62 -4.09 19.18
C ALA A 395 -3.60 -5.22 19.16
N VAL A 396 -3.67 -6.15 20.12
CA VAL A 396 -2.73 -7.27 20.23
C VAL A 396 -2.89 -8.25 19.07
N VAL A 397 -4.11 -8.70 18.75
CA VAL A 397 -4.37 -9.63 17.65
C VAL A 397 -3.88 -9.02 16.32
N LYS A 398 -4.15 -7.74 16.09
CA LYS A 398 -3.69 -7.05 14.89
C LYS A 398 -2.17 -6.90 14.84
N MET A 399 -1.52 -6.58 15.96
CA MET A 399 -0.06 -6.50 15.99
C MET A 399 0.59 -7.86 15.68
N VAL A 400 0.07 -8.95 16.25
CA VAL A 400 0.56 -10.32 15.96
C VAL A 400 0.36 -10.67 14.48
N GLN A 401 -0.76 -10.25 13.89
CA GLN A 401 -1.02 -10.40 12.47
C GLN A 401 -0.04 -9.58 11.61
N ASN A 402 0.24 -8.33 11.98
CA ASN A 402 1.19 -7.47 11.27
C ASN A 402 2.62 -8.04 11.29
N VAL A 403 3.00 -8.78 12.34
CA VAL A 403 4.31 -9.47 12.38
C VAL A 403 4.44 -10.51 11.26
N LEU A 404 3.34 -11.06 10.74
CA LEU A 404 3.36 -12.03 9.63
C LEU A 404 3.86 -11.45 8.30
N ILE A 405 3.87 -10.12 8.14
CA ILE A 405 4.43 -9.47 6.93
C ILE A 405 5.84 -10.01 6.64
N GLY A 406 6.69 -10.10 7.67
CA GLY A 406 8.07 -10.59 7.55
C GLY A 406 8.16 -12.01 7.00
N PRO A 407 7.69 -13.04 7.73
CA PRO A 407 7.79 -14.44 7.30
C PRO A 407 7.03 -14.73 6.00
N ILE A 408 5.84 -14.13 5.78
CA ILE A 408 5.11 -14.31 4.52
C ILE A 408 5.89 -13.69 3.35
N SER A 409 6.44 -12.49 3.49
CA SER A 409 7.25 -11.85 2.44
C SER A 409 8.49 -12.69 2.10
N VAL A 410 9.17 -13.25 3.11
CA VAL A 410 10.30 -14.18 2.90
C VAL A 410 9.84 -15.43 2.16
N GLY A 411 8.71 -16.03 2.58
CA GLY A 411 8.14 -17.20 1.92
C GLY A 411 7.77 -16.93 0.46
N VAL A 412 7.12 -15.81 0.18
CA VAL A 412 6.76 -15.37 -1.17
C VAL A 412 8.02 -15.12 -2.00
N ALA A 413 9.00 -14.39 -1.48
CA ALA A 413 10.27 -14.13 -2.17
C ALA A 413 11.01 -15.43 -2.50
N ALA A 414 11.04 -16.40 -1.59
CA ALA A 414 11.62 -17.72 -1.77
C ALA A 414 10.91 -18.53 -2.86
N VAL A 415 9.58 -18.65 -2.77
CA VAL A 415 8.76 -19.37 -3.75
C VAL A 415 8.88 -18.74 -5.14
N TRP A 416 8.84 -17.40 -5.21
CA TRP A 416 8.94 -16.67 -6.47
C TRP A 416 10.32 -16.81 -7.12
N THR A 417 11.37 -16.68 -6.31
CA THR A 417 12.76 -16.88 -6.75
C THR A 417 12.96 -18.28 -7.32
N LYS A 418 12.45 -19.32 -6.64
CA LYS A 418 12.51 -20.71 -7.12
C LYS A 418 11.72 -20.92 -8.42
N ARG A 419 10.56 -20.27 -8.56
CA ARG A 419 9.74 -20.35 -9.78
C ARG A 419 10.45 -19.70 -10.98
N GLU A 420 11.06 -18.55 -10.77
CA GLU A 420 11.82 -17.83 -11.79
C GLU A 420 13.06 -18.61 -12.23
N GLU A 421 13.79 -19.19 -11.28
CA GLU A 421 14.93 -20.06 -11.58
C GLU A 421 14.53 -21.25 -12.45
N ARG A 422 13.46 -21.98 -12.08
CA ARG A 422 12.92 -23.07 -12.90
C ARG A 422 12.52 -22.60 -14.31
N ARG A 423 11.93 -21.42 -14.43
CA ARG A 423 11.54 -20.85 -15.72
C ARG A 423 12.75 -20.54 -16.59
N ARG A 424 13.79 -19.97 -15.99
CA ARG A 424 15.06 -19.67 -16.65
C ARG A 424 15.80 -20.94 -17.08
N GLN A 425 15.82 -21.97 -16.23
CA GLN A 425 16.35 -23.29 -16.56
C GLN A 425 15.57 -23.95 -17.71
N ALA A 426 14.23 -23.88 -17.69
CA ALA A 426 13.39 -24.42 -18.75
C ALA A 426 13.65 -23.73 -20.09
N LEU A 427 13.73 -22.39 -20.12
CA LEU A 427 14.13 -21.62 -21.29
C LEU A 427 15.49 -22.10 -21.82
N HIS A 428 16.51 -22.11 -20.96
CA HIS A 428 17.86 -22.50 -21.34
C HIS A 428 17.91 -23.93 -21.92
N SER A 429 17.13 -24.86 -21.33
CA SER A 429 17.01 -26.23 -21.85
C SER A 429 16.28 -26.32 -23.19
N SER A 430 15.39 -25.36 -23.50
CA SER A 430 14.62 -25.31 -24.76
C SER A 430 15.34 -24.65 -25.94
N LEU A 431 16.47 -23.98 -25.71
CA LEU A 431 17.31 -23.43 -26.79
C LEU A 431 17.98 -24.59 -27.55
N GLU A 432 17.74 -24.71 -28.87
CA GLU A 432 18.30 -25.77 -29.72
C GLU A 432 19.77 -25.53 -30.12
N ASP A 433 20.20 -24.27 -30.17
CA ASP A 433 21.55 -23.88 -30.61
C ASP A 433 22.55 -23.86 -29.45
N ASP A 434 23.51 -24.78 -29.46
CA ASP A 434 24.60 -24.85 -28.46
C ASP A 434 25.51 -23.61 -28.47
N ALA A 435 25.60 -22.91 -29.61
CA ALA A 435 26.34 -21.65 -29.72
C ALA A 435 25.64 -20.47 -29.03
N LEU A 436 24.31 -20.48 -28.94
CA LEU A 436 23.53 -19.48 -28.19
C LEU A 436 23.54 -19.78 -26.68
N ARG A 437 23.52 -21.07 -26.30
CA ARG A 437 23.70 -21.52 -24.90
C ARG A 437 25.05 -21.11 -24.30
N LEU A 438 26.12 -21.11 -25.10
CA LEU A 438 27.45 -20.66 -24.66
C LEU A 438 27.61 -19.13 -24.63
N LYS A 439 26.74 -18.39 -25.34
CA LYS A 439 26.79 -16.92 -25.42
C LYS A 439 25.94 -16.27 -24.33
N GLU A 440 24.84 -16.91 -23.91
CA GLU A 440 24.22 -16.62 -22.63
C GLU A 440 25.06 -17.26 -21.52
N ASP A 441 26.01 -16.50 -20.96
CA ASP A 441 26.67 -16.86 -19.69
C ASP A 441 25.61 -16.98 -18.58
N PHE A 442 24.95 -18.14 -18.51
CA PHE A 442 24.02 -18.48 -17.44
C PHE A 442 24.83 -18.76 -16.18
N LYS A 443 25.45 -17.72 -15.59
CA LYS A 443 25.96 -17.82 -14.24
C LYS A 443 24.76 -18.04 -13.34
N PRO A 444 24.63 -19.21 -12.67
CA PRO A 444 23.56 -19.39 -11.70
C PRO A 444 23.75 -18.32 -10.62
N VAL A 445 22.85 -17.34 -10.60
CA VAL A 445 22.82 -16.35 -9.53
C VAL A 445 22.49 -17.12 -8.27
N SER A 446 23.38 -17.06 -7.27
CA SER A 446 23.19 -17.75 -6.00
C SER A 446 21.79 -17.48 -5.46
N TYR A 447 21.07 -18.55 -5.08
CA TYR A 447 19.73 -18.47 -4.52
C TYR A 447 19.66 -17.47 -3.36
N GLY A 448 20.71 -17.44 -2.52
CA GLY A 448 20.82 -16.48 -1.40
C GLY A 448 20.92 -15.03 -1.86
N ALA A 449 21.66 -14.75 -2.94
CA ALA A 449 21.77 -13.40 -3.49
C ALA A 449 20.45 -12.93 -4.11
N LEU A 450 19.73 -13.83 -4.79
CA LEU A 450 18.43 -13.52 -5.40
C LEU A 450 17.33 -13.34 -4.34
N LEU A 451 17.34 -14.16 -3.28
CA LEU A 451 16.47 -14.01 -2.13
C LEU A 451 16.74 -12.68 -1.39
N TRP A 452 18.01 -12.36 -1.14
CA TRP A 452 18.41 -11.10 -0.51
C TRP A 452 18.01 -9.88 -1.34
N GLY A 453 18.13 -9.98 -2.67
CA GLY A 453 17.69 -8.94 -3.59
C GLY A 453 16.19 -8.64 -3.50
N ARG A 454 15.34 -9.65 -3.28
CA ARG A 454 13.88 -9.49 -3.19
C ARG A 454 13.35 -9.25 -1.78
N PHE A 455 14.14 -9.59 -0.77
CA PHE A 455 13.74 -9.44 0.61
C PHE A 455 13.42 -7.97 0.93
N PRO A 456 12.26 -7.65 1.55
CA PRO A 456 11.92 -6.29 1.94
C PRO A 456 12.77 -5.84 3.13
N LYS A 457 13.81 -5.06 2.86
CA LYS A 457 14.83 -4.69 3.88
C LYS A 457 14.26 -3.85 5.03
N PHE A 458 13.17 -3.12 4.81
CA PHE A 458 12.45 -2.37 5.86
C PHE A 458 11.98 -3.26 7.03
N VAL A 459 11.77 -4.56 6.81
CA VAL A 459 11.42 -5.51 7.88
C VAL A 459 12.52 -5.58 8.94
N LEU A 460 13.80 -5.43 8.55
CA LEU A 460 14.92 -5.37 9.49
C LEU A 460 14.86 -4.09 10.32
N GLY A 461 14.55 -2.95 9.69
CA GLY A 461 14.34 -1.68 10.38
C GLY A 461 13.25 -1.79 11.44
N PHE A 462 12.11 -2.40 11.10
CA PHE A 462 11.02 -2.68 12.05
C PHE A 462 11.47 -3.55 13.23
N ILE A 463 12.20 -4.65 12.98
CA ILE A 463 12.72 -5.52 14.05
C ILE A 463 13.68 -4.75 14.96
N ILE A 464 14.58 -3.95 14.39
CA ILE A 464 15.52 -3.11 15.15
C ILE A 464 14.77 -2.11 16.01
N THR A 465 13.80 -1.38 15.44
CA THR A 465 12.97 -0.43 16.21
C THR A 465 12.23 -1.13 17.35
N ALA A 466 11.65 -2.32 17.11
CA ALA A 466 10.97 -3.08 18.15
C ALA A 466 11.91 -3.50 19.30
N ILE A 467 13.15 -3.93 18.99
CA ILE A 467 14.16 -4.24 19.99
C ILE A 467 14.52 -2.97 20.77
N LEU A 468 14.81 -1.86 20.09
CA LEU A 468 15.17 -0.59 20.72
C LEU A 468 14.04 -0.06 21.61
N PHE A 469 12.78 -0.14 21.16
CA PHE A 469 11.61 0.25 21.94
C PHE A 469 11.48 -0.54 23.24
N ASN A 470 11.78 -1.83 23.24
CA ASN A 470 11.66 -2.66 24.44
C ASN A 470 12.91 -2.64 25.34
N THR A 471 14.07 -2.21 24.83
CA THR A 471 15.36 -2.22 25.57
C THR A 471 15.85 -0.84 25.99
N ALA A 472 15.70 0.16 25.14
CA ALA A 472 16.21 1.51 25.36
C ALA A 472 15.17 2.47 25.95
N VAL A 473 13.86 2.22 25.75
CA VAL A 473 12.80 3.10 26.27
C VAL A 473 12.33 2.61 27.65
N PRO A 474 12.36 3.49 28.68
CA PRO A 474 11.83 3.18 30.01
C PRO A 474 10.36 2.76 29.96
N SER A 475 9.96 1.80 30.77
CA SER A 475 8.60 1.22 30.73
C SER A 475 7.47 2.25 30.93
N GLY A 476 7.72 3.31 31.71
CA GLY A 476 6.75 4.40 31.91
C GLY A 476 6.51 5.26 30.67
N ASP A 477 7.52 5.42 29.82
CA ASP A 477 7.46 6.31 28.65
C ASP A 477 6.97 5.57 27.38
N ARG A 478 6.97 4.23 27.40
CA ARG A 478 6.58 3.40 26.25
C ARG A 478 5.22 3.73 25.64
N PRO A 479 4.13 3.96 26.41
CA PRO A 479 2.84 4.31 25.82
C PRO A 479 2.90 5.63 25.04
N SER A 480 3.59 6.63 25.59
CA SER A 480 3.75 7.95 24.97
C SER A 480 4.64 7.88 23.73
N VAL A 481 5.76 7.16 23.79
CA VAL A 481 6.64 6.92 22.63
C VAL A 481 5.89 6.17 21.53
N ASN A 482 5.14 5.12 21.88
CA ASN A 482 4.36 4.35 20.90
C ASN A 482 3.32 5.23 20.20
N SER A 483 2.52 5.98 20.95
CA SER A 483 1.50 6.89 20.40
C SER A 483 2.11 7.96 19.48
N PHE A 484 3.24 8.55 19.88
CA PHE A 484 3.93 9.56 19.08
C PHE A 484 4.55 8.92 17.81
N SER A 485 5.28 7.81 17.93
CA SER A 485 5.86 7.10 16.77
C SER A 485 4.77 6.66 15.79
N PHE A 486 3.64 6.17 16.29
CA PHE A 486 2.48 5.82 15.49
C PHE A 486 1.94 7.03 14.72
N MET A 487 1.75 8.18 15.37
CA MET A 487 1.28 9.40 14.73
C MET A 487 2.25 9.89 13.63
N VAL A 488 3.57 9.83 13.86
CA VAL A 488 4.57 10.17 12.82
C VAL A 488 4.48 9.20 11.64
N GLY A 489 4.32 7.90 11.93
CA GLY A 489 4.11 6.87 10.91
C GLY A 489 2.83 7.10 10.10
N GLU A 490 1.73 7.47 10.75
CA GLU A 490 0.47 7.78 10.07
C GLU A 490 0.62 8.92 9.06
N TRP A 491 1.42 9.95 9.32
CA TRP A 491 1.70 11.00 8.32
C TRP A 491 2.36 10.44 7.06
N TYR A 492 3.34 9.54 7.21
CA TYR A 492 3.92 8.86 6.06
C TYR A 492 2.90 7.96 5.35
N SER A 493 2.07 7.24 6.08
CA SER A 493 0.99 6.45 5.48
C SER A 493 0.02 7.32 4.67
N THR A 494 -0.39 8.48 5.19
CA THR A 494 -1.27 9.42 4.45
C THR A 494 -0.60 9.92 3.16
N MET A 495 0.69 10.29 3.21
CA MET A 495 1.45 10.69 2.02
C MET A 495 1.55 9.57 0.97
N SER A 496 1.67 8.33 1.43
CA SER A 496 1.61 7.16 0.56
C SER A 496 0.23 6.98 -0.08
N PHE A 497 -0.85 7.14 0.68
CA PHE A 497 -2.22 7.07 0.16
C PHE A 497 -2.52 8.15 -0.87
N VAL A 498 -2.03 9.38 -0.66
CA VAL A 498 -2.05 10.43 -1.69
C VAL A 498 -1.27 9.99 -2.94
N SER A 499 -0.08 9.41 -2.75
CA SER A 499 0.76 8.92 -3.84
C SER A 499 0.12 7.78 -4.63
N ILE A 500 -0.65 6.91 -3.98
CA ILE A 500 -1.47 5.87 -4.62
C ILE A 500 -2.59 6.52 -5.42
N GLY A 501 -3.33 7.46 -4.81
CA GLY A 501 -4.35 8.25 -5.51
C GLY A 501 -3.78 8.93 -6.76
N LEU A 502 -2.56 9.46 -6.69
CA LEU A 502 -1.85 10.05 -7.82
C LEU A 502 -1.55 9.06 -8.96
N GLY A 503 -1.52 7.76 -8.69
CA GLY A 503 -1.42 6.70 -9.71
C GLY A 503 -2.77 6.35 -10.37
N LEU A 504 -3.89 6.60 -9.68
CA LEU A 504 -5.23 6.21 -10.13
C LEU A 504 -5.79 7.18 -11.18
N GLN A 505 -5.82 6.74 -12.43
CA GLN A 505 -6.44 7.48 -13.54
C GLN A 505 -7.75 6.80 -13.98
N PHE A 506 -8.85 7.57 -14.04
CA PHE A 506 -10.18 7.03 -14.37
C PHE A 506 -10.25 6.40 -15.76
N GLN A 507 -9.53 6.95 -16.74
CA GLN A 507 -9.46 6.36 -18.09
C GLN A 507 -8.81 4.97 -18.07
N GLU A 508 -7.72 4.81 -17.31
CA GLU A 508 -7.03 3.53 -17.18
C GLU A 508 -7.87 2.54 -16.37
N LEU A 509 -8.51 3.00 -15.28
CA LEU A 509 -9.44 2.20 -14.49
C LEU A 509 -10.63 1.72 -15.33
N ARG A 510 -11.16 2.57 -16.22
CA ARG A 510 -12.23 2.19 -17.16
C ARG A 510 -11.73 1.16 -18.18
N ARG A 511 -10.51 1.31 -18.69
CA ARG A 511 -9.89 0.33 -19.59
C ARG A 511 -9.68 -1.02 -18.90
N GLN A 512 -9.33 -0.99 -17.63
CA GLN A 512 -9.10 -2.16 -16.79
C GLN A 512 -10.35 -2.57 -15.97
N ALA A 513 -11.55 -2.13 -16.36
CA ALA A 513 -12.77 -2.36 -15.57
C ALA A 513 -13.03 -3.85 -15.26
N ASN A 514 -12.69 -4.74 -16.19
CA ASN A 514 -12.80 -6.19 -15.99
C ASN A 514 -11.85 -6.69 -14.89
N LEU A 515 -10.62 -6.18 -14.84
CA LEU A 515 -9.65 -6.53 -13.79
C LEU A 515 -10.09 -5.97 -12.44
N LEU A 516 -10.53 -4.70 -12.42
CA LEU A 516 -11.09 -4.07 -11.23
C LEU A 516 -12.25 -4.88 -10.67
N LEU A 517 -13.21 -5.27 -11.51
CA LEU A 517 -14.37 -6.07 -11.09
C LEU A 517 -13.95 -7.44 -10.52
N ARG A 518 -13.01 -8.12 -11.18
CA ARG A 518 -12.49 -9.42 -10.71
C ARG A 518 -11.76 -9.28 -9.38
N LEU A 519 -10.94 -8.25 -9.21
CA LEU A 519 -10.23 -8.00 -7.96
C LEU A 519 -11.18 -7.63 -6.82
N THR A 520 -12.17 -6.79 -7.08
CA THR A 520 -13.21 -6.45 -6.11
C THR A 520 -14.03 -7.68 -5.72
N ALA A 521 -14.39 -8.54 -6.68
CA ALA A 521 -15.10 -9.79 -6.39
C ALA A 521 -14.23 -10.76 -5.56
N LEU A 522 -12.95 -10.89 -5.89
CA LEU A 522 -12.00 -11.69 -5.11
C LEU A 522 -11.91 -11.17 -3.67
N TYR A 523 -11.73 -9.85 -3.51
CA TYR A 523 -11.65 -9.20 -2.21
C TYR A 523 -12.94 -9.42 -1.41
N ALA A 524 -14.11 -9.17 -1.99
CA ALA A 524 -15.38 -9.31 -1.27
C ALA A 524 -15.62 -10.76 -0.80
N LEU A 525 -15.31 -11.75 -1.65
CA LEU A 525 -15.40 -13.17 -1.28
C LEU A 525 -14.39 -13.52 -0.18
N ALA A 526 -13.13 -13.09 -0.34
CA ALA A 526 -12.05 -13.29 0.60
C ALA A 526 -12.41 -12.71 1.98
N GLN A 527 -12.88 -11.47 2.02
CA GLN A 527 -13.28 -10.75 3.23
C GLN A 527 -14.46 -11.43 3.93
N MET A 528 -15.44 -11.94 3.17
CA MET A 528 -16.57 -12.64 3.76
C MET A 528 -16.13 -13.95 4.42
N VAL A 529 -15.22 -14.69 3.78
CA VAL A 529 -14.65 -15.91 4.37
C VAL A 529 -13.85 -15.57 5.63
N ASP A 530 -13.03 -14.51 5.58
CA ASP A 530 -12.24 -14.02 6.73
C ASP A 530 -13.13 -13.71 7.93
N ILE A 531 -14.16 -12.89 7.73
CA ILE A 531 -15.08 -12.48 8.79
C ILE A 531 -15.69 -13.71 9.48
N LEU A 532 -16.03 -14.75 8.71
CA LEU A 532 -16.63 -15.99 9.21
C LEU A 532 -15.61 -16.95 9.86
N SER A 533 -14.39 -17.06 9.32
CA SER A 533 -13.36 -17.93 9.90
C SER A 533 -12.77 -17.30 11.17
N THR A 534 -12.48 -16.00 11.14
CA THR A 534 -11.90 -15.27 12.27
C THR A 534 -12.84 -15.26 13.47
N ILE A 535 -14.16 -15.10 13.30
CA ILE A 535 -15.10 -15.15 14.45
C ILE A 535 -15.08 -16.52 15.14
N GLY A 536 -15.04 -17.60 14.35
CA GLY A 536 -14.98 -18.97 14.87
C GLY A 536 -13.67 -19.22 15.64
N LEU A 537 -12.54 -18.81 15.07
CA LEU A 537 -11.24 -18.92 15.73
C LEU A 537 -11.14 -18.04 16.97
N ALA A 538 -11.67 -16.82 16.93
CA ALA A 538 -11.71 -15.91 18.06
C ALA A 538 -12.53 -16.48 19.23
N TYR A 539 -13.69 -17.06 18.93
CA TYR A 539 -14.52 -17.73 19.94
C TYR A 539 -13.76 -18.89 20.60
N VAL A 540 -13.17 -19.77 19.79
CA VAL A 540 -12.37 -20.89 20.29
C VAL A 540 -11.22 -20.40 21.17
N ALA A 541 -10.45 -19.42 20.69
CA ALA A 541 -9.25 -18.96 21.37
C ALA A 541 -9.51 -18.20 22.67
N PHE A 542 -10.61 -17.44 22.78
CA PHE A 542 -10.84 -16.54 23.91
C PHE A 542 -11.94 -16.98 24.88
N GLU A 543 -12.79 -17.95 24.49
CA GLU A 543 -13.80 -18.54 25.39
C GLU A 543 -13.46 -19.97 25.81
N LEU A 544 -12.82 -20.77 24.95
CA LEU A 544 -12.54 -22.19 25.24
C LEU A 544 -11.12 -22.44 25.80
N PHE A 545 -10.17 -21.52 25.59
CA PHE A 545 -8.75 -21.65 25.96
C PHE A 545 -8.24 -20.60 26.96
#